data_AF-T0GYZ6-F1
#
_entry.id   AF-T0GYZ6-F1
#
_cell.length_a   1.000
_cell.length_b   1.000
_cell.length_c   1.000
_cell.angle_alpha   90.00
_cell.angle_beta   90.00
_cell.angle_gamma   90.00
#
_symmetry.space_group_name_H-M   'P 1'
#
loop_
_entity.id
_entity.type
_entity.pdbx_description
1 polymer ?
#
loop_
_entity_poly.entity_id
_entity_poly.type
_entity_poly.pdbx_seq_one_letter_code
_entity_poly.pdbx_strand_id
1 'polypeptide(L)'
;MEPTNFIQKLQRIIYIFYSIIFNLGMALLLLIFIFGTIGELINIRKIIETEVPAYGVSFIALVFFGSLIYFGMRVKYLRYPYERAPVLAPLMCIAFIMFSATEIGLSIMNGWAHFNVIGKKTAIVLTTIFLISVRVGLSFWYSKYPIHSSQKED
;
A
#
# COMPACT_ATOMS: atom_id res chain seq x y z
N MET A 1 -18.36 -20.28 41.70
CA MET A 1 -17.09 -19.60 41.37
C MET A 1 -17.26 -18.98 40.01
N GLU A 2 -17.30 -17.65 39.91
CA GLU A 2 -17.36 -16.90 38.64
C GLU A 2 -15.94 -16.57 38.16
N PRO A 3 -15.32 -17.38 37.28
CA PRO A 3 -14.08 -16.99 36.59
C PRO A 3 -14.33 -16.00 35.43
N THR A 4 -15.59 -15.59 35.19
CA THR A 4 -16.02 -14.78 34.05
C THR A 4 -15.43 -13.37 34.06
N ASN A 5 -15.35 -12.72 35.23
CA ASN A 5 -14.99 -11.29 35.31
C ASN A 5 -13.49 -11.04 35.04
N PHE A 6 -12.60 -11.95 35.48
CA PHE A 6 -11.15 -11.80 35.27
C PHE A 6 -10.75 -12.10 33.82
N ILE A 7 -11.26 -13.21 33.25
CA ILE A 7 -10.95 -13.61 31.87
C ILE A 7 -11.43 -12.54 30.88
N GLN A 8 -12.62 -11.96 31.09
CA GLN A 8 -13.14 -10.88 30.25
C GLN A 8 -12.30 -9.60 30.35
N LYS A 9 -11.84 -9.21 31.56
CA LYS A 9 -10.94 -8.07 31.74
C LYS A 9 -9.60 -8.28 31.06
N LEU A 10 -9.02 -9.48 31.19
CA LEU A 10 -7.75 -9.83 30.55
C LEU A 10 -7.87 -9.81 29.02
N GLN A 11 -8.92 -10.41 28.46
CA GLN A 11 -9.22 -10.35 27.03
C GLN A 11 -9.33 -8.89 26.55
N ARG A 12 -10.07 -8.04 27.27
CA ARG A 12 -10.22 -6.62 26.93
C ARG A 12 -8.88 -5.88 26.89
N ILE A 13 -7.98 -6.12 27.86
CA ILE A 13 -6.64 -5.51 27.88
C ILE A 13 -5.82 -5.97 26.67
N ILE A 14 -5.83 -7.28 26.36
CA ILE A 14 -5.14 -7.84 25.20
C ILE A 14 -5.64 -7.19 23.90
N TYR A 15 -6.96 -7.02 23.76
CA TYR A 15 -7.54 -6.38 22.57
C TYR A 15 -7.14 -4.92 22.42
N ILE A 16 -7.13 -4.15 23.51
CA ILE A 16 -6.69 -2.74 23.47
C ILE A 16 -5.23 -2.67 23.04
N PHE A 17 -4.36 -3.48 23.64
CA PHE A 17 -2.95 -3.49 23.32
C PHE A 17 -2.70 -3.87 21.85
N TYR A 18 -3.37 -4.92 21.37
CA TYR A 18 -3.29 -5.35 19.98
C TYR A 18 -3.77 -4.26 19.01
N SER A 19 -4.88 -3.58 19.32
CA SER A 19 -5.39 -2.48 18.49
C SER A 19 -4.42 -1.31 18.43
N ILE A 20 -3.80 -0.93 19.55
CA ILE A 20 -2.79 0.15 19.59
C ILE A 20 -1.59 -0.19 18.71
N ILE A 21 -1.02 -1.39 18.88
CA ILE A 21 0.13 -1.84 18.09
C ILE A 21 -0.22 -1.88 16.60
N PHE A 22 -1.38 -2.45 16.26
CA PHE A 22 -1.81 -2.55 14.87
C PHE A 22 -1.97 -1.16 14.23
N ASN A 23 -2.62 -0.23 14.92
CA ASN A 23 -2.84 1.12 14.40
C ASN A 23 -1.54 1.91 14.24
N LEU A 24 -0.60 1.77 15.18
CA LEU A 24 0.73 2.35 15.05
C LEU A 24 1.48 1.73 13.86
N GLY A 25 1.37 0.42 13.69
CA GLY A 25 1.91 -0.31 12.54
C GLY A 25 1.32 0.18 11.21
N MET A 26 0.01 0.43 11.14
CA MET A 26 -0.62 1.00 9.95
C MET A 26 -0.08 2.40 9.62
N ALA A 27 0.06 3.27 10.62
CA ALA A 27 0.63 4.60 10.39
C ALA A 27 2.07 4.51 9.85
N LEU A 28 2.88 3.60 10.40
CA LEU A 28 4.24 3.34 9.90
C LEU A 28 4.22 2.78 8.47
N LEU A 29 3.33 1.84 8.17
CA LEU A 29 3.18 1.28 6.82
C LEU A 29 2.80 2.35 5.79
N LEU A 30 1.93 3.29 6.15
CA LEU A 30 1.60 4.42 5.29
C LEU A 30 2.85 5.23 4.92
N LEU A 31 3.68 5.55 5.91
CA LEU A 31 4.94 6.25 5.68
C LEU A 31 5.88 5.43 4.80
N ILE A 32 6.00 4.12 5.06
CA ILE A 32 6.80 3.20 4.24
C ILE A 32 6.33 3.22 2.79
N PHE A 33 5.03 3.19 2.51
CA PHE A 33 4.55 3.23 1.13
C PHE A 33 4.82 4.57 0.45
N ILE A 34 4.64 5.68 1.15
CA ILE A 34 4.89 7.02 0.58
C ILE A 34 6.39 7.19 0.29
N PHE A 35 7.25 6.97 1.27
CA PHE A 35 8.70 7.11 1.10
C PHE A 35 9.30 6.02 0.23
N GLY A 36 8.77 4.80 0.31
CA GLY A 36 9.14 3.68 -0.57
C GLY A 36 8.86 4.00 -2.03
N THR A 37 7.69 4.56 -2.34
CA THR A 37 7.36 4.98 -3.73
C THR A 37 8.39 5.99 -4.24
N ILE A 38 8.78 6.97 -3.43
CA ILE A 38 9.80 7.95 -3.79
C ILE A 38 11.17 7.27 -3.98
N GLY A 39 11.54 6.38 -3.06
CA GLY A 39 12.78 5.59 -3.15
C GLY A 39 12.85 4.76 -4.43
N GLU A 40 11.76 4.10 -4.81
CA GLU A 40 11.72 3.29 -6.03
C GLU A 40 11.78 4.13 -7.31
N LEU A 41 11.21 5.32 -7.32
CA LEU A 41 11.39 6.25 -8.44
C LEU A 41 12.85 6.70 -8.58
N ILE A 42 13.55 6.91 -7.46
CA ILE A 42 14.98 7.21 -7.45
C ILE A 42 15.78 6.00 -7.98
N ASN A 43 15.43 4.78 -7.57
CA ASN A 43 16.05 3.55 -8.07
C ASN A 43 15.85 3.37 -9.58
N ILE A 44 14.63 3.58 -10.08
CA ILE A 44 14.33 3.53 -11.53
C ILE A 44 15.19 4.53 -12.28
N ARG A 45 15.29 5.77 -11.80
CA ARG A 45 16.17 6.79 -12.39
C ARG A 45 17.63 6.33 -12.40
N LYS A 46 18.11 5.78 -11.28
CA LYS A 46 19.48 5.26 -11.16
C LYS A 46 19.74 4.13 -12.15
N ILE A 47 18.82 3.20 -12.34
CA ILE A 47 18.92 2.13 -13.35
C ILE A 47 19.06 2.71 -14.75
N ILE A 48 18.31 3.77 -15.09
CA ILE A 48 18.40 4.42 -16.41
C ILE A 48 19.80 5.02 -16.63
N GLU A 49 20.36 5.64 -15.60
CA GLU A 49 21.66 6.32 -15.66
C GLU A 49 22.85 5.36 -15.61
N THR A 50 22.82 4.36 -14.72
CA THR A 50 23.97 3.49 -14.43
C THR A 50 23.86 2.10 -15.04
N GLU A 51 22.68 1.72 -15.57
CA GLU A 51 22.40 0.40 -16.14
C GLU A 51 22.60 -0.77 -15.15
N VAL A 52 22.62 -0.47 -13.85
CA VAL A 52 22.80 -1.45 -12.78
C VAL A 52 21.44 -1.76 -12.17
N PRO A 53 21.00 -3.03 -12.09
CA PRO A 53 19.73 -3.39 -11.47
C PRO A 53 19.70 -3.02 -9.99
N ALA A 54 18.52 -2.68 -9.47
CA ALA A 54 18.31 -2.37 -8.06
C ALA A 54 17.44 -3.45 -7.40
N TYR A 55 17.66 -3.69 -6.11
CA TYR A 55 16.77 -4.55 -5.33
C TYR A 55 15.44 -3.85 -5.10
N GLY A 56 14.35 -4.59 -5.27
CA GLY A 56 13.00 -4.16 -4.94
C GLY A 56 12.34 -5.08 -3.92
N VAL A 57 11.11 -4.77 -3.57
CA VAL A 57 10.30 -5.59 -2.66
C VAL A 57 9.73 -6.80 -3.40
N SER A 58 9.81 -7.97 -2.76
CA SER A 58 9.28 -9.20 -3.35
C SER A 58 7.76 -9.16 -3.53
N PHE A 59 7.25 -9.83 -4.57
CA PHE A 59 5.81 -9.96 -4.79
C PHE A 59 5.07 -10.56 -3.58
N ILE A 60 5.71 -11.51 -2.88
CA ILE A 60 5.16 -12.12 -1.66
C ILE A 60 4.95 -11.06 -0.56
N ALA A 61 5.90 -10.14 -0.39
CA ALA A 61 5.77 -9.06 0.57
C ALA A 61 4.64 -8.08 0.19
N LEU A 62 4.45 -7.78 -1.10
CA LEU A 62 3.32 -6.97 -1.56
C LEU A 62 1.99 -7.63 -1.22
N VAL A 63 1.83 -8.93 -1.48
CA VAL A 63 0.61 -9.68 -1.14
C VAL A 63 0.38 -9.70 0.38
N PHE A 64 1.44 -9.88 1.16
CA PHE A 64 1.37 -9.85 2.63
C PHE A 64 0.87 -8.49 3.13
N PHE A 65 1.44 -7.38 2.66
CA PHE A 65 1.02 -6.04 3.05
C PHE A 65 -0.41 -5.73 2.60
N GLY A 66 -0.78 -6.10 1.37
CA GLY A 66 -2.15 -5.95 0.88
C GLY A 66 -3.17 -6.71 1.73
N SER A 67 -2.82 -7.92 2.16
CA SER A 67 -3.63 -8.73 3.06
C SER A 67 -3.78 -8.05 4.44
N LEU A 68 -2.69 -7.50 4.98
CA LEU A 68 -2.69 -6.81 6.27
C LEU A 68 -3.59 -5.56 6.25
N ILE A 69 -3.52 -4.77 5.18
CA ILE A 69 -4.41 -3.60 4.96
C ILE A 69 -5.86 -4.07 4.88
N TYR A 70 -6.15 -5.12 4.12
CA TYR A 70 -7.49 -5.69 3.99
C TYR A 70 -8.06 -6.13 5.35
N PHE A 71 -7.27 -6.86 6.15
CA PHE A 71 -7.68 -7.27 7.49
C PHE A 71 -7.93 -6.07 8.41
N GLY A 72 -7.08 -5.05 8.35
CA GLY A 72 -7.26 -3.81 9.12
C GLY A 72 -8.58 -3.09 8.82
N MET A 73 -9.07 -3.16 7.58
CA MET A 73 -10.33 -2.55 7.19
C MET A 73 -11.56 -3.43 7.48
N ARG A 74 -11.40 -4.75 7.58
CA ARG A 74 -12.51 -5.71 7.74
C ARG A 74 -12.77 -6.11 9.19
N VAL A 75 -11.74 -6.16 10.03
CA VAL A 75 -11.87 -6.57 11.42
C VAL A 75 -12.34 -5.38 12.27
N LYS A 76 -13.52 -5.51 12.89
CA LYS A 76 -14.17 -4.45 13.69
C LYS A 76 -13.24 -3.77 14.70
N TYR A 77 -12.41 -4.55 15.40
CA TYR A 77 -11.50 -4.05 16.44
C TYR A 77 -10.27 -3.32 15.90
N LEU A 78 -9.93 -3.53 14.62
CA LEU A 78 -8.82 -2.90 13.93
C LEU A 78 -9.26 -1.72 13.06
N ARG A 79 -10.59 -1.58 12.86
CA ARG A 79 -11.16 -0.54 12.01
C ARG A 79 -11.18 0.85 12.67
N TYR A 80 -10.90 0.94 13.96
CA TYR A 80 -10.96 2.17 14.76
C TYR A 80 -10.35 3.41 14.08
N PRO A 81 -9.11 3.41 13.54
CA PRO A 81 -8.55 4.60 12.92
C PRO A 81 -9.27 4.97 11.61
N TYR A 82 -9.74 3.97 10.85
CA TYR A 82 -10.50 4.17 9.63
C TYR A 82 -11.92 4.69 9.91
N GLU A 83 -12.49 4.36 11.07
CA GLU A 83 -13.77 4.94 11.50
C GLU A 83 -13.60 6.38 12.02
N ARG A 84 -12.49 6.65 12.73
CA ARG A 84 -12.21 7.99 13.25
C ARG A 84 -11.83 8.98 12.15
N ALA A 85 -11.10 8.51 11.14
CA ALA A 85 -10.69 9.26 9.96
C ALA A 85 -10.99 8.43 8.69
N PRO A 86 -12.21 8.54 8.12
CA PRO A 86 -12.61 7.78 6.93
C PRO A 86 -11.70 7.94 5.72
N VAL A 87 -10.98 9.06 5.63
CA VAL A 87 -10.00 9.37 4.58
C VAL A 87 -8.74 8.49 4.68
N LEU A 88 -8.44 7.90 5.85
CA LEU A 88 -7.25 7.10 6.06
C LEU A 88 -7.28 5.78 5.26
N ALA A 89 -8.46 5.18 5.10
CA ALA A 89 -8.63 3.95 4.34
C ALA A 89 -8.30 4.14 2.84
N PRO A 90 -8.92 5.10 2.12
CA PRO A 90 -8.55 5.37 0.74
C PRO A 90 -7.13 5.89 0.61
N LEU A 91 -6.62 6.68 1.56
CA LEU A 91 -5.23 7.13 1.55
C LEU A 91 -4.25 5.93 1.62
N MET A 92 -4.50 4.97 2.50
CA MET A 92 -3.72 3.74 2.62
C MET A 92 -3.74 2.93 1.32
N CYS A 93 -4.93 2.75 0.73
CA CYS A 93 -5.08 2.01 -0.53
C CYS A 93 -4.36 2.72 -1.69
N ILE A 94 -4.49 4.04 -1.82
CA ILE A 94 -3.80 4.82 -2.86
C ILE A 94 -2.29 4.68 -2.68
N ALA A 95 -1.78 4.88 -1.46
CA ALA A 95 -0.35 4.77 -1.18
C ALA A 95 0.19 3.37 -1.50
N PHE A 96 -0.51 2.32 -1.07
CA PHE A 96 -0.13 0.93 -1.34
C PHE A 96 -0.17 0.59 -2.83
N ILE A 97 -1.20 1.02 -3.56
CA ILE A 97 -1.32 0.76 -5.01
C ILE A 97 -0.21 1.50 -5.77
N MET A 98 0.07 2.76 -5.43
CA MET A 98 1.15 3.52 -6.06
C MET A 98 2.52 2.88 -5.77
N PHE A 99 2.76 2.48 -4.53
CA PHE A 99 3.98 1.76 -4.13
C PHE A 99 4.14 0.44 -4.91
N SER A 100 3.09 -0.37 -4.96
CA SER A 100 3.09 -1.63 -5.71
C SER A 100 3.31 -1.42 -7.20
N ALA A 101 2.74 -0.35 -7.76
CA ALA A 101 2.94 0.00 -9.17
C ALA A 101 4.38 0.42 -9.46
N THR A 102 5.02 1.18 -8.56
CA THR A 102 6.45 1.50 -8.70
C THR A 102 7.34 0.28 -8.57
N GLU A 103 7.03 -0.68 -7.70
CA GLU A 103 7.75 -1.95 -7.58
C GLU A 103 7.64 -2.83 -8.84
N ILE A 104 6.45 -2.88 -9.45
CA ILE A 104 6.25 -3.56 -10.73
C ILE A 104 7.01 -2.84 -11.84
N GLY A 105 6.98 -1.50 -11.84
CA GLY A 105 7.77 -0.68 -12.77
C GLY A 105 9.28 -0.92 -12.63
N LEU A 106 9.78 -1.01 -11.39
CA LEU A 106 11.16 -1.38 -11.11
C LEU A 106 11.48 -2.78 -11.65
N SER A 107 10.58 -3.74 -11.46
CA SER A 107 10.75 -5.10 -11.96
C SER A 107 10.86 -5.15 -13.49
N ILE A 108 10.09 -4.33 -14.21
CA ILE A 108 10.21 -4.17 -15.67
C ILE A 108 11.58 -3.61 -16.06
N MET A 109 12.05 -2.58 -15.35
CA MET A 109 13.37 -1.98 -15.58
C MET A 109 14.51 -2.96 -15.31
N ASN A 110 14.41 -3.74 -14.22
CA ASN A 110 15.35 -4.82 -13.90
C ASN A 110 15.32 -5.94 -14.94
N GLY A 111 14.15 -6.21 -15.55
CA GLY A 111 14.02 -7.15 -16.67
C GLY A 111 14.92 -6.80 -17.85
N TRP A 112 15.10 -5.50 -18.13
CA TRP A 112 16.13 -5.03 -19.06
C TRP A 112 17.53 -5.13 -18.46
N ALA A 113 17.78 -4.49 -17.31
CA ALA A 113 19.14 -4.30 -16.80
C ALA A 113 19.85 -5.61 -16.42
N HIS A 114 19.11 -6.62 -15.94
CA HIS A 114 19.69 -7.90 -15.49
C HIS A 114 19.63 -8.98 -16.58
N PHE A 115 18.49 -9.13 -17.25
CA PHE A 115 18.26 -10.26 -18.16
C PHE A 115 18.32 -9.88 -19.64
N ASN A 116 18.42 -8.58 -19.95
CA ASN A 116 18.37 -8.03 -21.31
C ASN A 116 17.17 -8.55 -22.14
N VAL A 117 16.06 -8.86 -21.46
CA VAL A 117 14.86 -9.48 -22.06
C VAL A 117 14.15 -8.51 -23.00
N ILE A 118 14.20 -7.23 -22.67
CA ILE A 118 13.64 -6.13 -23.46
C ILE A 118 14.70 -5.03 -23.60
N GLY A 119 14.69 -4.27 -24.70
CA GLY A 119 15.63 -3.17 -24.89
C GLY A 119 15.35 -1.99 -23.94
N LYS A 120 16.41 -1.23 -23.57
CA LYS A 120 16.35 -0.07 -22.66
C LYS A 120 15.18 0.88 -22.94
N LYS A 121 15.03 1.30 -24.20
CA LYS A 121 13.96 2.23 -24.62
C LYS A 121 12.58 1.63 -24.40
N THR A 122 12.42 0.35 -24.74
CA THR A 122 11.15 -0.38 -24.54
C THR A 122 10.82 -0.51 -23.05
N ALA A 123 11.81 -0.83 -22.20
CA ALA A 123 11.62 -0.92 -20.76
C ALA A 123 11.18 0.41 -20.14
N ILE A 124 11.82 1.52 -20.54
CA ILE A 124 11.45 2.87 -20.08
C ILE A 124 10.02 3.20 -20.50
N VAL A 125 9.68 3.03 -21.78
CA VAL A 125 8.33 3.33 -22.29
C VAL A 125 7.28 2.47 -21.61
N LEU A 126 7.52 1.17 -21.46
CA LEU A 126 6.58 0.24 -20.82
C LEU A 126 6.36 0.60 -19.35
N THR A 127 7.44 0.90 -18.62
CA THR A 127 7.38 1.34 -17.22
C THR A 127 6.59 2.64 -17.09
N THR A 128 6.85 3.63 -17.94
CA THR A 128 6.13 4.92 -17.94
C THR A 128 4.64 4.73 -18.25
N ILE A 129 4.29 3.99 -19.30
CA ILE A 129 2.89 3.71 -19.66
C ILE A 129 2.18 2.99 -18.52
N PHE A 130 2.83 2.02 -17.89
CA PHE A 130 2.26 1.27 -16.78
C PHE A 130 1.94 2.19 -15.59
N LEU A 131 2.90 3.01 -15.15
CA LEU A 131 2.70 3.95 -14.04
C LEU A 131 1.59 4.97 -14.32
N ILE A 132 1.55 5.52 -15.54
CA ILE A 132 0.48 6.43 -15.98
C ILE A 132 -0.88 5.71 -15.95
N SER A 133 -0.95 4.49 -16.46
CA SER A 133 -2.18 3.71 -16.52
C SER A 133 -2.74 3.44 -15.12
N VAL A 134 -1.89 3.07 -14.15
CA VAL A 134 -2.31 2.91 -12.76
C VAL A 134 -2.78 4.23 -12.17
N ARG A 135 -2.07 5.33 -12.41
CA ARG A 135 -2.44 6.65 -11.89
C ARG A 135 -3.79 7.12 -12.43
N VAL A 136 -4.02 6.94 -13.72
CA VAL A 136 -5.30 7.24 -14.39
C VAL A 136 -6.41 6.33 -13.86
N GLY A 137 -6.12 5.03 -13.70
CA GLY A 137 -7.06 4.06 -13.13
C GLY A 137 -7.51 4.45 -11.72
N LEU A 138 -6.60 4.89 -10.84
CA LEU A 138 -6.92 5.42 -9.52
C LEU A 138 -7.79 6.68 -9.61
N SER A 139 -7.42 7.65 -10.46
CA SER A 139 -8.22 8.86 -10.66
C SER A 139 -9.64 8.55 -11.15
N PHE A 140 -9.78 7.63 -12.11
CA PHE A 140 -11.07 7.18 -12.62
C PHE A 140 -11.90 6.49 -11.52
N TRP A 141 -11.26 5.59 -10.75
CA TRP A 141 -11.92 4.87 -9.67
C TRP A 141 -12.51 5.82 -8.62
N TYR A 142 -11.72 6.78 -8.15
CA TYR A 142 -12.18 7.75 -7.15
C TYR A 142 -13.07 8.86 -7.72
N SER A 143 -13.06 9.08 -9.04
CA SER A 143 -14.08 9.91 -9.70
C SER A 143 -15.45 9.22 -9.74
N LYS A 144 -15.48 7.89 -9.91
CA LYS A 144 -16.73 7.10 -9.95
C LYS A 144 -17.26 6.76 -8.55
N TYR A 145 -16.36 6.52 -7.60
CA TYR A 145 -16.67 6.18 -6.21
C TYR A 145 -16.02 7.20 -5.26
N PRO A 146 -16.63 8.39 -5.10
CA PRO A 146 -16.06 9.46 -4.28
C PRO A 146 -16.01 9.05 -2.80
N ILE A 147 -14.95 9.48 -2.12
CA ILE A 147 -14.65 9.17 -0.71
C ILE A 147 -15.67 9.83 0.25
N HIS A 148 -16.36 10.87 -0.21
CA HIS A 148 -17.53 11.45 0.45
C HIS A 148 -18.73 11.27 -0.46
N SER A 149 -19.67 10.40 -0.09
CA SER A 149 -21.05 10.62 -0.49
C SER A 149 -21.49 11.90 0.22
N SER A 150 -21.79 12.97 -0.51
CA SER A 150 -22.74 13.93 0.04
C SER A 150 -23.99 13.13 0.37
N GLN A 151 -24.31 12.96 1.66
CA GLN A 151 -25.69 12.72 2.04
C GLN A 151 -26.45 13.95 1.56
N LYS A 152 -27.01 13.87 0.35
CA LYS A 152 -28.22 14.62 0.07
C LYS A 152 -29.28 13.91 0.89
N GLU A 153 -29.56 14.47 2.06
CA GLU A 153 -30.86 14.34 2.69
C GLU A 153 -31.86 14.94 1.68
N ASP A 154 -32.50 14.07 0.91
CA ASP A 154 -33.77 14.36 0.26
C ASP A 154 -34.90 13.82 1.17
#